data_AF-A0A354NX79-F1
#
_entry.id   AF-A0A354NX79-F1
#
_cell.length_a   1.000
_cell.length_b   1.000
_cell.length_c   1.000
_cell.angle_alpha   90.00
_cell.angle_beta   90.00
_cell.angle_gamma   90.00
#
_symmetry.space_group_name_H-M   'P 1'
#
loop_
_entity.id
_entity.type
_entity.pdbx_description
1 polymer ?
#
loop_
_entity_poly.entity_id
_entity_poly.type
_entity_poly.pdbx_seq_one_letter_code
_entity_poly.pdbx_strand_id
1 'polypeptide(L)'
;MGPGFDCLGMALDIWNTVEVKVGPLGFEITGHGHDSLPQDSTNLIHRSIVRIFDELDKAVPEFHLTCHNDIHLTGGLGSSSAALVGGLVAGNSLCDGAIPEDDLLQIASEIEGHPDNV
;
A
#
# COMPACT_ATOMS: atom_id res chain seq x y z
N MET A 1 -15.26 -4.05 -26.36
CA MET A 1 -16.46 -3.84 -25.54
C MET A 1 -17.25 -5.14 -25.57
N GLY A 2 -17.04 -5.99 -24.58
CA GLY A 2 -17.72 -7.29 -24.39
C GLY A 2 -18.06 -7.47 -22.91
N PRO A 3 -19.02 -8.37 -22.57
CA PRO A 3 -19.54 -8.53 -21.22
C PRO A 3 -18.56 -9.38 -20.39
N GLY A 4 -17.60 -8.72 -19.77
CA GLY A 4 -16.62 -9.32 -18.86
C GLY A 4 -16.10 -8.30 -17.86
N PHE A 5 -16.95 -7.33 -17.52
CA PHE A 5 -16.71 -6.37 -16.45
C PHE A 5 -16.99 -7.10 -15.13
N ASP A 6 -16.07 -6.99 -14.18
CA ASP A 6 -16.12 -7.46 -12.77
C ASP A 6 -15.70 -8.89 -12.38
N CYS A 7 -14.80 -9.61 -13.08
CA CYS A 7 -14.31 -10.91 -12.56
C CYS A 7 -12.86 -11.33 -12.90
N LEU A 8 -11.98 -10.46 -13.43
CA LEU A 8 -10.61 -10.88 -13.76
C LEU A 8 -9.56 -9.86 -13.29
N GLY A 9 -9.03 -10.08 -12.09
CA GLY A 9 -7.70 -9.60 -11.70
C GLY A 9 -6.64 -10.49 -12.36
N MET A 10 -5.84 -9.94 -13.28
CA MET A 10 -4.64 -10.60 -13.79
C MET A 10 -3.43 -10.01 -13.06
N ALA A 11 -2.77 -10.82 -12.23
CA ALA A 11 -1.46 -10.48 -11.69
C ALA A 11 -0.44 -10.52 -12.85
N LEU A 12 -0.03 -9.33 -13.31
CA LEU A 12 1.10 -9.17 -14.22
C LEU A 12 2.41 -9.31 -13.42
N ASP A 13 3.46 -9.85 -14.03
CA ASP A 13 4.77 -10.09 -13.42
C ASP A 13 5.58 -8.77 -13.28
N ILE A 14 4.94 -7.75 -12.69
CA ILE A 14 5.47 -6.42 -12.43
C ILE A 14 5.16 -6.09 -10.98
N TRP A 15 6.19 -5.86 -10.19
CA TRP A 15 6.08 -5.75 -8.73
C TRP A 15 6.43 -4.32 -8.30
N ASN A 16 5.66 -3.76 -7.38
CA ASN A 16 6.12 -2.61 -6.61
C ASN A 16 6.81 -3.14 -5.35
N THR A 17 8.01 -2.68 -5.08
CA THR A 17 8.75 -3.03 -3.86
C THR A 17 8.62 -1.91 -2.86
N VAL A 18 8.20 -2.25 -1.64
CA VAL A 18 8.07 -1.32 -0.51
C VAL A 18 8.97 -1.81 0.61
N GLU A 19 9.91 -0.97 1.02
CA GLU A 19 10.77 -1.21 2.17
C GLU A 19 10.47 -0.15 3.24
N VAL A 20 10.27 -0.62 4.47
CA VAL A 20 10.01 0.25 5.62
C VAL A 20 11.07 -0.02 6.68
N LYS A 21 11.78 1.04 7.08
CA LYS A 21 12.84 0.95 8.08
C LYS A 21 12.57 1.91 9.22
N VAL A 22 12.44 1.38 10.44
CA VAL A 22 12.30 2.20 11.64
C VAL A 22 13.54 3.09 11.84
N GLY A 23 13.34 4.39 12.01
CA GLY A 23 14.41 5.39 12.02
C GLY A 23 13.90 6.78 11.66
N PRO A 24 14.78 7.75 11.36
CA PRO A 24 14.37 9.09 10.99
C PRO A 24 13.38 9.10 9.82
N LEU A 25 12.33 9.93 9.91
CA LEU A 25 11.33 10.06 8.87
C LEU A 25 11.98 10.42 7.53
N GLY A 26 11.65 9.68 6.48
CA GLY A 26 12.08 10.00 5.14
C GLY A 26 11.35 9.18 4.09
N PHE A 27 11.39 9.68 2.86
CA PHE A 27 10.68 9.11 1.73
C PHE A 27 11.64 9.05 0.56
N GLU A 28 11.81 7.86 -0.01
CA GLU A 28 12.58 7.63 -1.22
C GLU A 28 11.72 6.86 -2.20
N ILE A 29 11.25 7.52 -3.26
CA ILE A 29 10.46 6.88 -4.30
C ILE A 29 11.34 6.79 -5.53
N THR A 30 11.41 5.64 -6.19
CA THR A 30 12.19 5.41 -7.41
C THR A 30 11.33 4.70 -8.46
N GLY A 31 11.65 4.87 -9.74
CA GLY A 31 10.88 4.31 -10.84
C GLY A 31 9.63 5.14 -11.19
N HIS A 32 8.56 4.46 -11.61
CA HIS A 32 7.33 5.12 -12.05
C HIS A 32 6.62 5.83 -10.90
N GLY A 33 6.34 7.11 -11.09
CA GLY A 33 5.68 7.93 -10.07
C GLY A 33 6.62 8.69 -9.14
N HIS A 34 7.94 8.63 -9.34
CA HIS A 34 8.91 9.43 -8.60
C HIS A 34 8.52 10.92 -8.51
N ASP A 35 8.10 11.51 -9.63
CA ASP A 35 7.75 12.94 -9.71
C ASP A 35 6.29 13.24 -9.34
N SER A 36 5.43 12.24 -9.23
CA SER A 36 3.97 12.42 -9.07
C SER A 36 3.42 11.91 -7.74
N LEU A 37 4.14 11.02 -7.06
CA LEU A 37 3.72 10.46 -5.78
C LEU A 37 4.18 11.36 -4.62
N PRO A 38 3.33 11.57 -3.61
CA PRO A 38 3.72 12.37 -2.45
C PRO A 38 4.89 11.73 -1.71
N GLN A 39 5.89 12.55 -1.35
CA GLN A 39 7.02 12.18 -0.50
C GLN A 39 6.83 12.75 0.92
N ASP A 40 5.59 12.74 1.37
CA ASP A 40 5.17 13.25 2.67
C ASP A 40 4.13 12.31 3.31
N SER A 41 3.58 12.71 4.45
CA SER A 41 2.58 11.94 5.18
C SER A 41 1.27 11.72 4.43
N THR A 42 1.05 12.36 3.27
CA THR A 42 -0.10 12.11 2.41
C THR A 42 0.09 10.89 1.50
N ASN A 43 1.29 10.33 1.43
CA ASN A 43 1.59 9.10 0.70
C ASN A 43 0.68 7.94 1.18
N LEU A 44 0.06 7.23 0.24
CA LEU A 44 -0.91 6.18 0.55
C LEU A 44 -0.29 5.05 1.37
N ILE A 45 0.95 4.64 1.07
CA ILE A 45 1.65 3.58 1.80
C ILE A 45 1.91 4.03 3.24
N HIS A 46 2.40 5.26 3.43
CA HIS A 46 2.61 5.83 4.77
C HIS A 46 1.31 5.88 5.56
N ARG A 47 0.20 6.35 4.97
CA ARG A 47 -1.11 6.39 5.62
C ARG A 47 -1.63 4.99 5.98
N SER A 48 -1.36 4.01 5.11
CA SER A 48 -1.75 2.61 5.33
C SER A 48 -0.98 2.01 6.50
N ILE A 49 0.32 2.28 6.61
CA ILE A 49 1.12 1.88 7.77
C ILE A 49 0.57 2.52 9.05
N VAL A 50 0.37 3.84 9.06
CA VAL A 50 -0.20 4.58 10.21
C VAL A 50 -1.53 3.98 10.64
N ARG A 51 -2.39 3.62 9.68
CA ARG A 51 -3.71 3.02 9.96
C ARG A 51 -3.61 1.74 10.78
N ILE A 52 -2.61 0.89 10.54
CA ILE A 52 -2.40 -0.34 11.32
C ILE A 52 -2.04 -0.02 12.77
N PHE A 53 -1.17 0.96 12.98
CA PHE A 53 -0.79 1.39 14.32
C PHE A 53 -1.99 1.99 15.07
N ASP A 54 -2.82 2.77 14.37
CA ASP A 54 -4.06 3.32 14.92
C ASP A 54 -5.06 2.20 15.31
N GLU A 55 -5.23 1.17 14.47
CA GLU A 55 -6.09 0.00 14.77
C GLU A 55 -5.61 -0.79 15.99
N LEU A 56 -4.30 -0.78 16.25
CA LEU A 56 -3.69 -1.46 17.39
C LEU A 56 -3.52 -0.56 18.62
N ASP A 57 -3.98 0.70 18.56
CA ASP A 57 -3.79 1.72 19.60
C ASP A 57 -2.31 1.86 20.03
N LYS A 58 -1.40 1.83 19.05
CA LYS A 58 0.06 1.92 19.23
C LYS A 58 0.59 3.24 18.70
N ALA A 59 1.64 3.76 19.34
CA ALA A 59 2.36 4.90 18.82
C ALA A 59 3.09 4.54 17.52
N VAL A 60 2.88 5.33 16.47
CA VAL A 60 3.58 5.18 15.19
C VAL A 60 5.05 5.61 15.40
N PRO A 61 6.03 4.73 15.17
CA PRO A 61 7.44 5.12 15.19
C PRO A 61 7.75 5.98 13.95
N GLU A 62 8.81 6.79 14.02
CA GLU A 62 9.36 7.35 12.78
C GLU A 62 9.92 6.20 11.91
N PHE A 63 9.70 6.28 10.61
CA PHE A 63 10.22 5.32 9.66
C PHE A 63 10.63 5.98 8.34
N HIS A 64 11.62 5.38 7.70
CA HIS A 64 12.02 5.67 6.34
C HIS A 64 11.29 4.72 5.39
N LEU A 65 10.61 5.29 4.40
CA LEU A 65 9.86 4.57 3.39
C LEU A 65 10.60 4.63 2.05
N THR A 66 11.03 3.47 1.55
CA THR A 66 11.64 3.33 0.22
C THR A 66 10.68 2.57 -0.69
N CYS A 67 10.27 3.18 -1.79
CA CYS A 67 9.38 2.60 -2.79
C CYS A 67 10.12 2.48 -4.13
N HIS A 68 10.10 1.29 -4.72
CA HIS A 68 10.55 1.06 -6.09
C HIS A 68 9.37 0.60 -6.91
N ASN A 69 8.89 1.46 -7.82
CA ASN A 69 7.70 1.19 -8.61
C ASN A 69 8.08 0.85 -10.05
N ASP A 70 7.90 -0.40 -10.43
CA ASP A 70 8.03 -0.82 -11.83
C ASP A 70 6.67 -0.80 -12.57
N ILE A 71 5.55 -0.66 -11.85
CA ILE A 71 4.20 -0.61 -12.44
C ILE A 71 3.91 0.78 -13.00
N HIS A 72 3.50 0.86 -14.27
CA HIS A 72 3.00 2.10 -14.86
C HIS A 72 1.73 2.58 -14.13
N LEU A 73 1.77 3.78 -13.55
CA LEU A 73 0.66 4.38 -12.80
C LEU A 73 -0.63 4.58 -13.62
N THR A 74 -0.53 4.66 -14.95
CA THR A 74 -1.64 5.00 -15.85
C THR A 74 -2.16 3.74 -16.53
N GLY A 75 -3.14 3.05 -15.92
CA GLY A 75 -3.71 1.87 -16.58
C GLY A 75 -4.88 1.14 -15.93
N GLY A 76 -5.37 1.54 -14.75
CA GLY A 76 -6.38 0.74 -14.05
C GLY A 76 -5.86 -0.64 -13.62
N LEU A 77 -4.55 -0.77 -13.44
CA LEU A 77 -3.85 -2.02 -13.09
C LEU A 77 -3.75 -2.27 -11.57
N GLY A 78 -4.55 -1.59 -10.76
CA GLY A 78 -4.53 -1.79 -9.29
C GLY A 78 -3.29 -1.26 -8.57
N SER A 79 -2.52 -0.31 -9.16
CA SER A 79 -1.33 0.23 -8.49
C SER A 79 -1.63 0.94 -7.16
N SER A 80 -2.83 1.52 -7.00
CA SER A 80 -3.25 2.15 -5.74
C SER A 80 -3.59 1.10 -4.69
N SER A 81 -4.33 0.06 -5.10
CA SER A 81 -4.73 -1.08 -4.27
C SER A 81 -3.51 -1.87 -3.81
N ALA A 82 -2.56 -2.13 -4.70
CA ALA A 82 -1.28 -2.75 -4.37
C ALA A 82 -0.46 -1.91 -3.37
N ALA A 83 -0.48 -0.58 -3.50
CA ALA A 83 0.19 0.32 -2.55
C ALA A 83 -0.51 0.33 -1.17
N LEU A 84 -1.84 0.31 -1.16
CA LEU A 84 -2.65 0.21 0.05
C LEU A 84 -2.39 -1.10 0.80
N VAL A 85 -2.59 -2.23 0.12
CA VAL A 85 -2.36 -3.57 0.70
C VAL A 85 -0.90 -3.73 1.12
N GLY A 86 0.05 -3.29 0.29
CA GLY A 86 1.48 -3.32 0.63
C GLY A 86 1.81 -2.52 1.90
N GLY A 87 1.20 -1.34 2.07
CA GLY A 87 1.37 -0.54 3.28
C GLY A 87 0.73 -1.17 4.53
N LEU A 88 -0.46 -1.77 4.40
CA LEU A 88 -1.12 -2.47 5.50
C LEU A 88 -0.31 -3.70 5.94
N VAL A 89 0.16 -4.51 4.99
CA VAL A 89 1.01 -5.68 5.27
C VAL A 89 2.34 -5.26 5.91
N ALA A 90 2.98 -4.21 5.39
CA ALA A 90 4.21 -3.68 5.99
C ALA A 90 3.99 -3.18 7.42
N GLY A 91 2.92 -2.40 7.66
CA GLY A 91 2.55 -1.93 8.99
C GLY A 91 2.25 -3.07 9.97
N ASN A 92 1.54 -4.10 9.51
CA ASN A 92 1.25 -5.27 10.32
C ASN A 92 2.53 -6.08 10.64
N SER A 93 3.43 -6.21 9.67
CA SER A 93 4.73 -6.86 9.88
C SER A 93 5.60 -6.12 10.91
N LEU A 94 5.53 -4.79 10.98
CA LEU A 94 6.19 -4.00 12.03
C LEU A 94 5.57 -4.21 13.42
N CYS A 95 4.33 -4.71 13.47
CA CYS A 95 3.59 -5.01 14.68
C CYS A 95 3.57 -6.51 15.01
N ASP A 96 4.55 -7.28 14.51
CA ASP A 96 4.66 -8.73 14.69
C ASP A 96 3.46 -9.54 14.16
N GLY A 97 2.78 -9.03 13.12
CA GLY A 97 1.63 -9.72 12.51
C GLY A 97 0.41 -9.76 13.42
N ALA A 98 0.19 -8.72 14.24
CA ALA A 98 -0.88 -8.67 15.23
C ALA A 98 -2.30 -8.75 14.63
N ILE A 99 -2.48 -8.35 13.37
CA ILE A 99 -3.77 -8.38 12.66
C ILE A 99 -3.80 -9.58 11.70
N PRO A 100 -4.87 -10.41 11.71
CA PRO A 100 -5.08 -11.48 10.72
C PRO A 100 -5.20 -10.96 9.29
N GLU A 101 -4.82 -11.78 8.30
CA GLU A 101 -4.87 -11.39 6.88
C GLU A 101 -6.30 -11.03 6.40
N ASP A 102 -7.33 -11.74 6.90
CA ASP A 102 -8.73 -11.44 6.56
C ASP A 102 -9.15 -10.03 7.03
N ASP A 103 -8.70 -9.63 8.22
CA ASP A 103 -8.98 -8.30 8.78
C ASP A 103 -8.21 -7.21 8.02
N LEU A 104 -6.98 -7.50 7.56
CA LEU A 104 -6.23 -6.58 6.69
C LEU A 104 -6.96 -6.33 5.36
N LEU A 105 -7.53 -7.36 4.75
CA LEU A 105 -8.31 -7.23 3.51
C LEU A 105 -9.57 -6.39 3.73
N GLN A 106 -10.23 -6.56 4.89
CA GLN A 106 -11.37 -5.74 5.26
C GLN A 106 -10.97 -4.26 5.42
N ILE A 107 -9.88 -3.98 6.14
CA ILE A 107 -9.36 -2.61 6.33
C ILE A 107 -9.01 -1.98 4.97
N ALA A 108 -8.38 -2.74 4.08
CA ALA A 108 -8.07 -2.29 2.73
C ALA A 108 -9.35 -1.93 1.94
N SER A 109 -10.37 -2.80 1.99
CA SER A 109 -11.66 -2.56 1.35
C SER A 109 -12.37 -1.31 1.87
N GLU A 110 -12.28 -1.03 3.18
CA GLU A 110 -12.84 0.18 3.80
C GLU A 110 -12.14 1.46 3.33
N ILE A 111 -10.83 1.41 3.09
CA ILE A 111 -10.03 2.57 2.64
C ILE A 111 -10.24 2.84 1.14
N GLU A 112 -10.34 1.79 0.32
CA GLU A 112 -10.50 1.92 -1.13
C GLU A 112 -11.97 2.15 -1.54
N GLY A 113 -12.91 1.71 -0.71
CA GLY A 113 -14.35 1.91 -0.91
C GLY A 113 -14.98 1.02 -1.99
N HIS A 114 -14.18 0.29 -2.76
CA HIS A 114 -14.63 -0.75 -3.69
C HIS A 114 -13.75 -2.02 -3.52
N PRO A 115 -14.35 -3.20 -3.28
CA PRO A 115 -13.62 -4.45 -3.04
C PRO A 115 -13.16 -5.16 -4.33
N ASP A 116 -13.27 -4.50 -5.48
CA ASP A 116 -13.02 -5.07 -6.82
C ASP A 116 -11.54 -5.06 -7.21
N ASN A 117 -10.71 -4.22 -6.60
CA ASN A 117 -9.28 -4.10 -6.90
C ASN A 117 -8.34 -4.50 -5.75
N VAL A 118 -8.88 -4.89 -4.59
CA VAL A 118 -8.13 -5.24 -3.36
C VAL A 118 -7.85 -6.74 -3.29
#